data_AF-A0A845HPE6-F1
#
_entry.id   AF-A0A845HPE6-F1
#
_cell.length_a   1.000
_cell.length_b   1.000
_cell.length_c   1.000
_cell.angle_alpha   90.00
_cell.angle_beta   90.00
_cell.angle_gamma   90.00
#
_symmetry.space_group_name_H-M   'P 1'
#
loop_
_entity.id
_entity.type
_entity.pdbx_description
1 polymer ?
#
loop_
_entity_poly.entity_id
_entity_poly.type
_entity_poly.pdbx_seq_one_letter_code
_entity_poly.pdbx_strand_id
1 'polypeptide(L)'
;MLQDLDARGGAGDAGLRQQQLHGVGGQARDKRPLVIGGALVLTAVVVGGGWFGWQYSQSHRAASQAPVLAASPIKAPQAAAASTPAPAAAAAPTPEPAVAAAPTAAPVTAAAPMPGPADAPPAARESARTRSRAPAPAPALATSGAEHGSSAGRLAASDVAATPEAGAVEAAPRKPAIAARAERKASRQAAGDNPAGVGTITHDISPQQMAENTYRRALVALQEGRVSAALADLDRALEIDPRNEAARQTNISLLLENKRNDDAIRQLRLALGIDPRQPGLAMVLARLQLEKGGPALETLMTTLPYAGNNAEYQAFLAGVLQRQQRHTEAAQYYRAALTLAPQNGVWWMGLGISLQADMHLPEAREAYRRARVSNGLSPELQAFIDRKIESLPH
;
A
#
# COMPACT_ATOMS: atom_id res chain seq x y z
N MET A 1 56.52 73.77 25.22
CA MET A 1 56.63 74.47 26.52
C MET A 1 55.24 75.04 26.76
N LEU A 2 54.47 74.51 27.72
CA LEU A 2 54.61 74.64 29.19
C LEU A 2 54.31 76.07 29.66
N GLN A 3 53.43 76.16 30.67
CA GLN A 3 52.93 77.39 31.31
C GLN A 3 52.13 78.26 30.32
N ASP A 4 50.90 78.70 30.61
CA ASP A 4 50.37 79.18 31.89
C ASP A 4 48.87 78.83 32.08
N LEU A 5 48.19 79.51 33.02
CA LEU A 5 46.76 79.48 33.32
C LEU A 5 46.26 78.30 34.18
N ASP A 6 46.94 78.08 35.30
CA ASP A 6 46.22 77.78 36.55
C ASP A 6 45.34 78.99 36.92
N ALA A 7 44.02 78.87 36.71
CA ALA A 7 43.09 80.00 36.78
C ALA A 7 41.77 79.65 37.48
N ARG A 8 41.85 79.50 38.81
CA ARG A 8 40.75 79.72 39.79
C ARG A 8 39.44 78.93 39.56
N GLY A 9 39.29 77.82 40.28
CA GLY A 9 37.95 77.32 40.62
C GLY A 9 37.24 78.23 41.64
N GLY A 10 35.91 78.13 41.74
CA GLY A 10 35.16 78.82 42.81
C GLY A 10 33.66 78.98 42.55
N ALA A 11 32.85 78.14 43.22
CA ALA A 11 31.44 78.34 43.62
C ALA A 11 30.40 78.82 42.59
N GLY A 12 29.37 77.97 42.39
CA GLY A 12 28.12 78.30 41.69
C GLY A 12 26.98 77.38 42.16
N ASP A 13 26.82 77.26 43.47
CA ASP A 13 26.00 76.22 44.13
C ASP A 13 24.70 76.78 44.70
N ALA A 14 23.55 76.39 44.13
CA ALA A 14 22.20 76.64 44.64
C ALA A 14 21.16 75.77 43.92
N GLY A 15 20.75 74.64 44.50
CA GLY A 15 19.81 73.72 43.84
C GLY A 15 19.25 72.56 44.68
N LEU A 16 19.03 72.77 45.97
CA LEU A 16 18.70 71.71 46.94
C LEU A 16 17.46 70.87 46.57
N ARG A 17 17.66 69.54 46.41
CA ARG A 17 16.69 68.51 46.81
C ARG A 17 17.38 67.16 47.02
N GLN A 18 17.30 66.63 48.24
CA GLN A 18 17.73 65.27 48.54
C GLN A 18 16.69 64.26 48.02
N GLN A 19 17.13 63.21 47.32
CA GLN A 19 16.41 61.94 47.33
C GLN A 19 17.40 60.78 47.19
N GLN A 20 17.20 59.72 47.98
CA GLN A 20 18.16 58.62 48.10
C GLN A 20 18.09 57.68 46.90
N LEU A 21 19.24 57.28 46.35
CA LEU A 21 19.38 56.02 45.62
C LEU A 21 20.59 55.27 46.18
N HIS A 22 20.37 54.06 46.67
CA HIS A 22 21.43 53.20 47.20
C HIS A 22 22.21 52.55 46.05
N GLY A 23 23.51 52.32 46.26
CA GLY A 23 24.27 51.43 45.39
C GLY A 23 23.75 50.00 45.52
N VAL A 24 22.98 49.54 44.52
CA VAL A 24 22.45 48.17 44.49
C VAL A 24 23.61 47.21 44.25
N GLY A 25 23.90 46.37 45.25
CA GLY A 25 24.94 45.35 45.14
C GLY A 25 24.65 44.36 44.00
N GLY A 26 25.70 43.92 43.31
CA GLY A 26 25.60 42.96 42.21
C GLY A 26 25.10 41.60 42.70
N GLN A 27 23.77 41.40 42.71
CA GLN A 27 23.14 40.18 43.20
C GLN A 27 23.49 39.01 42.27
N ALA A 28 24.45 38.19 42.69
CA ALA A 28 24.89 37.00 41.95
C ALA A 28 23.69 36.05 41.77
N ARG A 29 23.14 36.02 40.55
CA ARG A 29 21.90 35.30 40.22
C ARG A 29 22.14 33.79 40.26
N ASP A 30 21.89 33.20 41.42
CA ASP A 30 22.29 31.83 41.73
C ASP A 30 21.63 30.83 40.76
N LYS A 31 22.46 30.10 40.00
CA LYS A 31 22.00 29.25 38.90
C LYS A 31 21.54 27.86 39.36
N ARG A 32 21.76 27.52 40.64
CA ARG A 32 21.40 26.23 41.27
C ARG A 32 20.00 25.71 40.92
N PRO A 33 18.88 26.46 41.07
CA PRO A 33 17.55 25.92 40.75
C PRO A 33 17.38 25.54 39.27
N LEU A 34 18.07 26.21 38.34
CA LEU A 34 18.02 25.88 36.92
C LEU A 34 18.77 24.57 36.62
N VAL A 35 19.92 24.37 37.27
CA VAL A 35 20.73 23.14 37.15
C VAL A 35 20.00 21.95 37.79
N ILE A 36 19.38 22.15 38.97
CA ILE A 36 18.58 21.12 39.66
C ILE A 36 17.35 20.74 38.82
N GLY A 37 16.64 21.72 38.25
CA GLY A 37 15.52 21.47 37.33
C GLY A 37 15.94 20.67 36.09
N GLY A 38 17.06 21.02 35.47
CA GLY A 38 17.61 20.28 34.33
C GLY A 38 18.00 18.84 34.67
N ALA A 39 18.62 18.62 35.84
CA ALA A 39 18.97 17.28 36.32
C ALA A 39 17.73 16.39 36.56
N LEU A 40 16.68 16.93 37.18
CA LEU A 40 15.44 16.21 37.45
C LEU A 40 14.75 15.74 36.16
N VAL A 41 14.68 16.60 35.13
CA VAL A 41 14.13 16.24 33.81
C VAL A 41 14.96 15.13 33.16
N LEU A 42 16.28 15.19 33.24
CA LEU A 42 17.16 14.13 32.72
C LEU A 42 16.91 12.78 33.40
N THR A 43 16.79 12.74 34.73
CA THR A 43 16.43 11.49 35.44
C THR A 43 15.05 10.98 35.05
N ALA A 44 14.05 11.85 34.86
CA ALA A 44 12.72 11.44 34.43
C ALA A 44 12.72 10.80 33.03
N VAL A 45 13.50 11.35 32.09
CA VAL A 45 13.68 10.78 30.73
C VAL A 45 14.39 9.43 30.78
N VAL A 46 15.44 9.27 31.60
CA VAL A 46 16.17 8.00 31.75
C VAL A 46 15.28 6.91 32.36
N VAL A 47 14.53 7.23 33.43
CA VAL A 47 13.61 6.28 34.08
C VAL A 47 12.45 5.91 33.16
N GLY A 48 11.83 6.90 32.47
CA GLY A 48 10.75 6.67 31.53
C GLY A 48 11.19 5.84 30.31
N GLY A 49 12.36 6.13 29.74
CA GLY A 49 12.94 5.36 28.64
C GLY A 49 13.30 3.92 29.04
N GLY A 50 13.85 3.73 30.24
CA GLY A 50 14.14 2.40 30.79
C GLY A 50 12.86 1.57 31.00
N TRP A 51 11.81 2.17 31.57
CA TRP A 51 10.51 1.52 31.79
C TRP A 51 9.82 1.15 30.47
N PHE A 52 9.78 2.08 29.50
CA PHE A 52 9.18 1.84 28.19
C PHE A 52 9.94 0.76 27.40
N GLY A 53 11.28 0.80 27.40
CA GLY A 53 12.12 -0.22 26.77
C GLY A 53 11.96 -1.61 27.41
N TRP A 54 11.83 -1.67 28.74
CA TRP A 54 11.54 -2.91 29.46
C TRP A 54 10.17 -3.48 29.08
N GLN A 55 9.12 -2.67 29.11
CA GLN A 55 7.76 -3.05 28.73
C GLN A 55 7.69 -3.53 27.27
N TYR A 56 8.33 -2.82 26.34
CA TYR A 56 8.46 -3.20 24.93
C TYR A 56 9.13 -4.57 24.77
N SER A 57 10.23 -4.81 25.50
CA SER A 57 10.89 -6.12 25.51
C SER A 57 9.99 -7.24 26.04
N GLN A 58 9.11 -6.93 27.00
CA GLN A 58 8.22 -7.90 27.63
C GLN A 58 7.06 -8.31 26.70
N SER A 59 6.49 -7.36 25.95
CA SER A 59 5.51 -7.66 24.89
C SER A 59 6.11 -8.53 23.77
N HIS A 60 7.38 -8.35 23.41
CA HIS A 60 8.02 -9.16 22.37
C HIS A 60 8.54 -10.53 22.86
N ARG A 61 8.81 -10.68 24.17
CA ARG A 61 9.04 -12.00 24.79
C ARG A 61 7.78 -12.86 24.85
N ALA A 62 6.60 -12.26 25.04
CA ALA A 62 5.32 -12.99 24.99
C ALA A 62 5.07 -13.62 23.59
N ALA A 63 5.46 -12.93 22.52
CA ALA A 63 5.33 -13.43 21.15
C ALA A 63 6.31 -14.58 20.79
N SER A 64 7.35 -14.80 21.59
CA SER A 64 8.36 -15.85 21.35
C SER A 64 8.15 -17.12 22.18
N GLN A 65 7.11 -17.18 23.02
CA GLN A 65 6.64 -18.41 23.67
C GLN A 65 5.27 -18.84 23.12
N ALA A 66 5.24 -19.32 21.88
CA ALA A 66 4.13 -20.13 21.41
C ALA A 66 4.07 -21.42 22.25
N PRO A 67 2.92 -21.77 22.87
CA PRO A 67 2.82 -23.01 23.62
C PRO A 67 2.90 -24.19 22.66
N VAL A 68 3.89 -25.08 22.87
CA VAL A 68 3.87 -26.41 22.26
C VAL A 68 2.62 -27.14 22.76
N LEU A 69 1.67 -27.35 21.84
CA LEU A 69 0.44 -28.08 22.12
C LEU A 69 0.78 -29.52 22.52
N ALA A 70 0.72 -29.79 23.83
CA ALA A 70 0.77 -31.15 24.34
C ALA A 70 -0.38 -31.94 23.72
N ALA A 71 -0.07 -33.06 23.07
CA ALA A 71 -1.06 -33.86 22.36
C ALA A 71 -2.05 -34.49 23.36
N SER A 72 -3.30 -33.99 23.37
CA SER A 72 -4.38 -34.59 24.15
C SER A 72 -4.57 -36.06 23.72
N PRO A 73 -4.57 -37.03 24.66
CA PRO A 73 -4.71 -38.43 24.31
C PRO A 73 -6.10 -38.71 23.72
N ILE A 74 -6.13 -39.28 22.51
CA ILE A 74 -7.38 -39.66 21.86
C ILE A 74 -8.02 -40.82 22.65
N LYS A 75 -9.19 -40.55 23.24
CA LYS A 75 -9.99 -41.58 23.91
C LYS A 75 -10.51 -42.57 22.87
N ALA A 76 -10.15 -43.84 23.00
CA ALA A 76 -10.54 -44.90 22.07
C ALA A 76 -12.08 -45.04 21.96
N PRO A 77 -12.62 -45.36 20.77
CA PRO A 77 -14.05 -45.61 20.60
C PRO A 77 -14.47 -46.85 21.39
N GLN A 78 -15.51 -46.69 22.20
CA GLN A 78 -16.01 -47.73 23.09
C GLN A 78 -16.88 -48.72 22.30
N ALA A 79 -16.48 -50.00 22.26
CA ALA A 79 -17.20 -51.01 21.50
C ALA A 79 -18.62 -51.22 22.05
N ALA A 80 -19.62 -51.14 21.18
CA ALA A 80 -21.01 -51.47 21.52
C ALA A 80 -21.14 -52.98 21.79
N ALA A 81 -21.86 -53.35 22.85
CA ALA A 81 -22.03 -54.74 23.25
C ALA A 81 -22.87 -55.51 22.23
N ALA A 82 -22.40 -56.71 21.85
CA ALA A 82 -23.16 -57.63 21.01
C ALA A 82 -24.19 -58.41 21.85
N SER A 83 -25.42 -58.53 21.33
CA SER A 83 -26.46 -59.37 21.92
C SER A 83 -26.32 -60.82 21.43
N THR A 84 -26.25 -61.78 22.35
CA THR A 84 -26.37 -63.22 22.06
C THR A 84 -27.82 -63.60 21.74
N PRO A 85 -28.03 -64.73 21.02
CA PRO A 85 -28.55 -65.91 21.74
C PRO A 85 -28.09 -67.29 21.24
N ALA A 86 -28.22 -68.28 22.14
CA ALA A 86 -28.38 -69.74 21.93
C ALA A 86 -27.22 -70.62 21.36
N PRO A 87 -27.01 -71.86 21.87
CA PRO A 87 -25.99 -72.82 21.41
C PRO A 87 -26.56 -74.15 20.84
N ALA A 88 -25.67 -75.15 20.64
CA ALA A 88 -25.86 -76.57 20.25
C ALA A 88 -25.92 -76.88 18.73
N ALA A 89 -25.42 -78.03 18.21
CA ALA A 89 -24.48 -79.06 18.72
C ALA A 89 -24.03 -80.01 17.56
N ALA A 90 -23.01 -80.86 17.82
CA ALA A 90 -22.55 -82.01 16.98
C ALA A 90 -21.92 -81.68 15.59
N ALA A 91 -21.00 -82.46 15.00
CA ALA A 91 -20.15 -83.59 15.46
C ALA A 91 -18.84 -83.70 14.63
N ALA A 92 -17.92 -84.57 15.04
CA ALA A 92 -16.65 -84.94 14.36
C ALA A 92 -16.87 -86.10 13.32
N PRO A 93 -15.89 -86.59 12.51
CA PRO A 93 -14.42 -86.48 12.64
C PRO A 93 -13.57 -86.30 11.34
N THR A 94 -12.26 -86.54 11.48
CA THR A 94 -11.09 -86.59 10.56
C THR A 94 -11.21 -87.57 9.35
N PRO A 95 -10.32 -87.60 8.31
CA PRO A 95 -8.83 -87.54 8.39
C PRO A 95 -7.99 -86.90 7.23
N GLU A 96 -6.66 -86.88 7.43
CA GLU A 96 -5.54 -86.75 6.43
C GLU A 96 -5.32 -88.08 5.64
N PRO A 97 -4.42 -88.22 4.61
CA PRO A 97 -3.16 -87.50 4.29
C PRO A 97 -3.05 -87.12 2.76
N ALA A 98 -1.96 -87.12 1.94
CA ALA A 98 -0.55 -87.58 2.06
C ALA A 98 0.44 -87.04 0.96
N VAL A 99 1.69 -86.74 1.37
CA VAL A 99 3.01 -87.26 0.86
C VAL A 99 3.48 -87.11 -0.63
N ALA A 100 4.76 -86.71 -0.79
CA ALA A 100 5.69 -86.88 -1.96
C ALA A 100 5.45 -86.07 -3.27
N ALA A 101 6.43 -85.81 -4.15
CA ALA A 101 7.91 -85.72 -4.08
C ALA A 101 8.48 -84.96 -5.32
N ALA A 102 9.80 -84.72 -5.37
CA ALA A 102 10.55 -84.05 -6.47
C ALA A 102 11.07 -85.08 -7.54
N PRO A 103 12.03 -84.81 -8.48
CA PRO A 103 12.81 -83.59 -8.80
C PRO A 103 13.13 -83.33 -10.32
N THR A 104 14.05 -82.37 -10.58
CA THR A 104 15.13 -82.36 -11.62
C THR A 104 15.00 -81.52 -12.91
N ALA A 105 16.18 -81.03 -13.35
CA ALA A 105 16.62 -80.65 -14.70
C ALA A 105 16.51 -79.17 -15.18
N ALA A 106 17.63 -78.71 -15.75
CA ALA A 106 17.91 -77.48 -16.52
C ALA A 106 18.82 -77.92 -17.72
N PRO A 107 19.53 -77.07 -18.53
CA PRO A 107 19.72 -75.60 -18.54
C PRO A 107 19.74 -74.97 -19.99
N VAL A 108 20.41 -73.80 -20.15
CA VAL A 108 20.98 -73.14 -21.38
C VAL A 108 20.03 -72.65 -22.52
N THR A 109 20.30 -71.59 -23.32
CA THR A 109 21.21 -70.40 -23.27
C THR A 109 20.70 -69.32 -24.29
N ALA A 110 21.18 -68.06 -24.22
CA ALA A 110 20.72 -66.89 -25.00
C ALA A 110 21.58 -66.47 -26.23
N ALA A 111 21.03 -65.63 -27.13
CA ALA A 111 21.74 -64.67 -28.02
C ALA A 111 20.78 -63.66 -28.74
N ALA A 112 21.33 -62.58 -29.34
CA ALA A 112 20.62 -61.46 -30.06
C ALA A 112 21.16 -61.33 -31.54
N PRO A 113 21.10 -60.23 -32.36
CA PRO A 113 20.70 -58.80 -32.18
C PRO A 113 19.88 -58.15 -33.36
N MET A 114 19.95 -56.82 -33.56
CA MET A 114 19.22 -55.98 -34.56
C MET A 114 19.83 -55.94 -35.99
N PRO A 115 19.15 -55.37 -37.02
CA PRO A 115 19.38 -53.95 -37.41
C PRO A 115 18.14 -53.20 -38.03
N GLY A 116 18.32 -51.98 -38.57
CA GLY A 116 17.37 -51.24 -39.44
C GLY A 116 18.03 -50.76 -40.76
N PRO A 117 17.29 -50.20 -41.75
CA PRO A 117 17.51 -48.77 -42.13
C PRO A 117 16.38 -48.02 -42.91
N ALA A 118 16.55 -46.68 -43.01
CA ALA A 118 16.36 -45.74 -44.16
C ALA A 118 15.04 -45.52 -44.99
N ASP A 119 15.04 -44.33 -45.63
CA ASP A 119 14.29 -43.82 -46.81
C ASP A 119 12.81 -43.37 -46.73
N ALA A 120 12.36 -42.63 -47.77
CA ALA A 120 11.38 -41.53 -47.65
C ALA A 120 10.26 -41.48 -48.76
N PRO A 121 9.75 -40.32 -49.27
CA PRO A 121 8.29 -40.04 -49.35
C PRO A 121 7.71 -40.16 -50.80
N PRO A 122 6.39 -39.95 -51.12
CA PRO A 122 5.71 -38.63 -51.03
C PRO A 122 4.15 -38.59 -50.91
N ALA A 123 3.63 -37.34 -50.88
CA ALA A 123 2.41 -36.83 -51.54
C ALA A 123 0.98 -36.90 -50.91
N ALA A 124 0.49 -35.68 -50.60
CA ALA A 124 -0.80 -35.09 -51.03
C ALA A 124 -2.08 -35.17 -50.14
N ARG A 125 -2.92 -34.13 -50.35
CA ARG A 125 -4.29 -33.85 -49.82
C ARG A 125 -4.42 -33.42 -48.35
N GLU A 126 -5.29 -32.48 -47.97
CA GLU A 126 -5.85 -31.35 -48.74
C GLU A 126 -6.32 -30.20 -47.81
N SER A 127 -6.42 -28.99 -48.39
CA SER A 127 -6.99 -27.73 -47.90
C SER A 127 -7.93 -27.73 -46.68
N ALA A 128 -7.53 -26.99 -45.63
CA ALA A 128 -8.45 -26.33 -44.70
C ALA A 128 -7.94 -24.92 -44.34
N ARG A 129 -8.51 -23.87 -44.94
CA ARG A 129 -8.19 -22.46 -44.62
C ARG A 129 -9.19 -21.90 -43.61
N THR A 130 -8.74 -21.59 -42.40
CA THR A 130 -9.34 -20.58 -41.52
C THR A 130 -8.30 -19.54 -41.11
N ARG A 131 -8.74 -18.31 -40.85
CA ARG A 131 -7.85 -17.12 -40.87
C ARG A 131 -7.20 -16.89 -39.51
N SER A 132 -5.88 -16.76 -39.49
CA SER A 132 -5.17 -16.20 -38.34
C SER A 132 -5.57 -14.73 -38.14
N ARG A 133 -5.76 -14.32 -36.88
CA ARG A 133 -5.95 -12.94 -36.44
C ARG A 133 -5.03 -12.71 -35.24
N ALA A 134 -3.96 -11.96 -35.45
CA ALA A 134 -2.99 -11.66 -34.41
C ALA A 134 -3.57 -10.67 -33.37
N PRO A 135 -3.20 -10.80 -32.08
CA PRO A 135 -3.29 -9.71 -31.10
C PRO A 135 -2.12 -8.74 -31.28
N ALA A 136 -2.38 -7.44 -31.08
CA ALA A 136 -1.36 -6.39 -31.08
C ALA A 136 -0.70 -6.23 -29.68
N PRO A 137 0.54 -5.72 -29.58
CA PRO A 137 1.30 -5.71 -28.33
C PRO A 137 0.91 -4.57 -27.35
N ALA A 138 1.32 -4.74 -26.10
CA ALA A 138 1.20 -3.72 -25.04
C ALA A 138 2.22 -2.57 -25.22
N PRO A 139 1.92 -1.35 -24.74
CA PRO A 139 2.84 -0.22 -24.81
C PRO A 139 4.01 -0.37 -23.84
N ALA A 140 5.23 -0.14 -24.33
CA ALA A 140 6.46 -0.15 -23.54
C ALA A 140 6.73 1.19 -22.84
N LEU A 141 7.61 1.16 -21.84
CA LEU A 141 8.15 2.35 -21.17
C LEU A 141 9.01 3.17 -22.15
N ALA A 142 8.87 4.50 -22.11
CA ALA A 142 9.74 5.43 -22.83
C ALA A 142 10.32 6.46 -21.86
N THR A 143 11.62 6.34 -21.56
CA THR A 143 12.37 7.32 -20.76
C THR A 143 13.07 8.32 -21.67
N SER A 144 12.76 9.61 -21.50
CA SER A 144 13.55 10.74 -21.98
C SER A 144 13.27 11.92 -21.05
N GLY A 145 14.21 12.77 -20.66
CA GLY A 145 15.55 12.98 -21.21
C GLY A 145 15.73 14.48 -21.44
N ALA A 146 15.80 15.23 -20.33
CA ALA A 146 15.72 16.69 -20.36
C ALA A 146 17.12 17.32 -20.53
N GLU A 147 17.42 17.80 -21.73
CA GLU A 147 18.55 18.69 -21.98
C GLU A 147 18.11 20.16 -22.09
N HIS A 148 19.01 21.08 -21.78
CA HIS A 148 18.71 22.51 -21.72
C HIS A 148 18.88 23.19 -23.08
N GLY A 149 17.83 23.85 -23.57
CA GLY A 149 17.86 24.71 -24.76
C GLY A 149 17.53 26.16 -24.39
N SER A 150 18.55 27.02 -24.30
CA SER A 150 18.36 28.45 -24.02
C SER A 150 18.00 29.21 -25.29
N SER A 151 16.93 30.01 -25.25
CA SER A 151 16.80 31.19 -26.10
C SER A 151 15.95 32.28 -25.43
N ALA A 152 16.52 33.47 -25.28
CA ALA A 152 15.80 34.67 -24.90
C ALA A 152 15.58 35.54 -26.15
N GLY A 153 14.32 35.75 -26.54
CA GLY A 153 13.94 36.59 -27.67
C GLY A 153 12.89 37.62 -27.25
N ARG A 154 13.29 38.89 -27.16
CA ARG A 154 12.37 40.00 -26.88
C ARG A 154 11.65 40.40 -28.15
N LEU A 155 10.42 40.90 -28.05
CA LEU A 155 9.98 42.06 -28.84
C LEU A 155 8.86 42.82 -28.11
N ALA A 156 8.68 44.07 -28.53
CA ALA A 156 7.80 45.10 -27.96
C ALA A 156 6.32 44.62 -27.82
N ALA A 157 5.53 45.01 -26.82
CA ALA A 157 5.30 46.33 -26.21
C ALA A 157 4.60 47.33 -27.15
N SER A 158 3.32 47.59 -26.87
CA SER A 158 2.55 48.72 -27.40
C SER A 158 1.50 49.13 -26.34
N ASP A 159 1.77 50.21 -25.62
CA ASP A 159 0.80 50.84 -24.74
C ASP A 159 -0.21 51.67 -25.53
N VAL A 160 -1.48 51.64 -25.13
CA VAL A 160 -2.41 52.76 -25.31
C VAL A 160 -3.13 52.95 -23.98
N ALA A 161 -3.13 54.18 -23.46
CA ALA A 161 -3.56 54.48 -22.11
C ALA A 161 -4.93 55.17 -22.06
N ALA A 162 -5.62 54.98 -20.91
CA ALA A 162 -6.40 56.00 -20.19
C ALA A 162 -7.68 56.60 -20.82
N THR A 163 -8.72 56.99 -20.06
CA THR A 163 -9.15 56.61 -18.69
C THR A 163 -10.71 56.66 -18.63
N PRO A 164 -11.45 57.27 -17.68
CA PRO A 164 -12.30 56.46 -16.80
C PRO A 164 -13.78 56.90 -16.72
N GLU A 165 -14.64 56.01 -16.24
CA GLU A 165 -15.83 56.40 -15.46
C GLU A 165 -16.00 55.51 -14.23
N ALA A 166 -16.64 56.03 -13.19
CA ALA A 166 -16.74 55.41 -11.88
C ALA A 166 -18.17 54.95 -11.57
N GLY A 167 -18.31 53.72 -11.05
CA GLY A 167 -19.57 53.15 -10.57
C GLY A 167 -19.34 52.32 -9.32
N ALA A 168 -19.37 52.95 -8.15
CA ALA A 168 -19.10 52.28 -6.89
C ALA A 168 -20.32 51.48 -6.39
N VAL A 169 -20.11 50.20 -6.07
CA VAL A 169 -20.97 49.46 -5.14
C VAL A 169 -20.09 48.75 -4.11
N GLU A 170 -20.47 48.94 -2.85
CA GLU A 170 -19.76 48.60 -1.62
C GLU A 170 -19.62 47.08 -1.37
N ALA A 171 -18.54 46.67 -0.71
CA ALA A 171 -18.27 45.26 -0.38
C ALA A 171 -18.43 44.99 1.13
N ALA A 172 -19.32 44.05 1.47
CA ALA A 172 -19.57 43.61 2.85
C ALA A 172 -19.26 42.10 3.04
N PRO A 173 -18.85 41.65 4.25
CA PRO A 173 -18.15 40.38 4.43
C PRO A 173 -19.06 39.15 4.57
N ARG A 174 -18.61 38.00 4.04
CA ARG A 174 -19.24 36.69 4.27
C ARG A 174 -18.70 36.02 5.54
N LYS A 175 -19.60 35.50 6.38
CA LYS A 175 -19.32 34.54 7.47
C LYS A 175 -20.09 33.23 7.24
N PRO A 176 -19.68 32.08 7.83
CA PRO A 176 -19.99 30.77 7.29
C PRO A 176 -21.39 30.23 7.66
N ALA A 177 -22.04 29.57 6.70
CA ALA A 177 -23.36 28.97 6.86
C ALA A 177 -23.33 27.58 7.52
N ILE A 178 -22.96 27.53 8.81
CA ILE A 178 -22.94 26.29 9.63
C ILE A 178 -23.81 26.45 10.89
N ALA A 179 -25.09 26.80 10.70
CA ALA A 179 -26.09 26.90 11.77
C ALA A 179 -27.49 26.46 11.31
N ALA A 180 -27.96 27.00 10.16
CA ALA A 180 -29.32 26.82 9.62
C ALA A 180 -29.72 25.38 9.19
N ARG A 181 -28.92 24.35 9.52
CA ARG A 181 -29.22 22.93 9.26
C ARG A 181 -29.71 22.17 10.50
N ALA A 182 -29.60 22.74 11.70
CA ALA A 182 -30.07 22.11 12.95
C ALA A 182 -31.61 22.21 13.11
N GLU A 183 -32.17 23.40 12.93
CA GLU A 183 -33.56 23.72 13.29
C GLU A 183 -34.60 23.00 12.42
N ARG A 184 -34.27 22.69 11.15
CA ARG A 184 -35.13 21.90 10.25
C ARG A 184 -35.35 20.44 10.69
N LYS A 185 -34.69 19.96 11.75
CA LYS A 185 -34.91 18.62 12.32
C LYS A 185 -35.93 18.62 13.47
N ALA A 186 -36.21 19.77 14.10
CA ALA A 186 -37.14 19.87 15.22
C ALA A 186 -38.61 20.05 14.78
N SER A 187 -38.84 20.71 13.64
CA SER A 187 -40.18 21.07 13.14
C SER A 187 -40.92 19.99 12.34
N ARG A 188 -40.44 18.73 12.34
CA ARG A 188 -41.04 17.62 11.58
C ARG A 188 -41.80 16.59 12.44
N GLN A 189 -42.05 16.89 13.71
CA GLN A 189 -42.65 15.95 14.67
C GLN A 189 -43.92 16.50 15.37
N ALA A 190 -44.59 17.48 14.73
CA ALA A 190 -45.83 18.09 15.21
C ALA A 190 -46.80 18.35 14.04
N ALA A 191 -47.24 17.27 13.37
CA ALA A 191 -48.28 17.30 12.33
C ALA A 191 -48.93 15.91 12.21
N GLY A 192 -49.83 15.60 13.14
CA GLY A 192 -50.70 14.41 13.08
C GLY A 192 -52.06 14.73 12.44
N ASP A 193 -52.72 13.68 11.99
CA ASP A 193 -54.17 13.57 11.77
C ASP A 193 -54.87 14.55 10.81
N ASN A 194 -55.05 14.11 9.56
CA ASN A 194 -56.41 13.88 9.03
C ASN A 194 -56.40 12.87 7.86
N PRO A 195 -57.29 11.84 7.81
CA PRO A 195 -57.27 10.83 6.75
C PRO A 195 -58.38 11.04 5.70
N ALA A 196 -58.00 11.25 4.42
CA ALA A 196 -58.89 11.05 3.28
C ALA A 196 -58.08 10.71 2.01
N GLY A 197 -58.61 9.83 1.16
CA GLY A 197 -57.83 9.22 0.09
C GLY A 197 -57.59 10.11 -1.14
N VAL A 198 -56.31 10.32 -1.46
CA VAL A 198 -55.85 10.23 -2.86
C VAL A 198 -54.83 9.11 -2.92
N GLY A 199 -55.08 8.11 -3.77
CA GLY A 199 -54.21 6.95 -3.96
C GLY A 199 -52.95 7.29 -4.77
N THR A 200 -52.19 8.30 -4.34
CA THR A 200 -50.89 8.61 -4.93
C THR A 200 -49.94 7.49 -4.57
N ILE A 201 -49.74 6.54 -5.48
CA ILE A 201 -48.59 5.64 -5.43
C ILE A 201 -47.37 6.48 -5.83
N THR A 202 -46.92 7.33 -4.91
CA THR A 202 -45.52 7.76 -4.88
C THR A 202 -44.72 6.49 -4.66
N HIS A 203 -44.21 5.93 -5.77
CA HIS A 203 -43.35 4.76 -5.73
C HIS A 203 -42.05 5.22 -5.07
N ASP A 204 -41.95 5.04 -3.75
CA ASP A 204 -40.89 5.57 -2.92
C ASP A 204 -39.54 5.00 -3.36
N ILE A 205 -38.88 5.75 -4.25
CA ILE A 205 -37.65 5.33 -4.90
C ILE A 205 -36.61 5.13 -3.80
N SER A 206 -36.19 3.89 -3.58
CA SER A 206 -35.19 3.54 -2.58
C SER A 206 -33.93 4.39 -2.79
N PRO A 207 -33.20 4.81 -1.74
CA PRO A 207 -31.92 5.50 -1.90
C PRO A 207 -30.98 4.79 -2.88
N GLN A 208 -30.95 3.46 -2.88
CA GLN A 208 -30.18 2.65 -3.84
C GLN A 208 -30.67 2.82 -5.29
N GLN A 209 -31.98 2.88 -5.51
CA GLN A 209 -32.57 3.15 -6.83
C GLN A 209 -32.34 4.60 -7.28
N MET A 210 -32.29 5.57 -6.36
CA MET A 210 -31.93 6.97 -6.66
C MET A 210 -30.44 7.10 -7.02
N ALA A 211 -29.54 6.42 -6.29
CA ALA A 211 -28.13 6.32 -6.63
C ALA A 211 -27.94 5.68 -8.02
N GLU A 212 -28.63 4.58 -8.29
CA GLU A 212 -28.57 3.85 -9.57
C GLU A 212 -29.19 4.63 -10.74
N ASN A 213 -30.22 5.46 -10.51
CA ASN A 213 -30.71 6.39 -11.53
C ASN A 213 -29.69 7.49 -11.83
N THR A 214 -29.04 8.03 -10.79
CA THR A 214 -28.00 9.07 -10.93
C THR A 214 -26.76 8.52 -11.63
N TYR A 215 -26.33 7.31 -11.28
CA TYR A 215 -25.23 6.59 -11.95
C TYR A 215 -25.50 6.39 -13.45
N ARG A 216 -26.70 5.91 -13.82
CA ARG A 216 -27.09 5.78 -15.23
C ARG A 216 -27.12 7.13 -15.97
N ARG A 217 -27.51 8.23 -15.31
CA ARG A 217 -27.41 9.58 -15.91
C ARG A 217 -25.95 9.98 -16.16
N ALA A 218 -25.03 9.64 -15.25
CA ALA A 218 -23.61 9.86 -15.46
C ALA A 218 -23.05 9.08 -16.66
N LEU A 219 -23.45 7.81 -16.84
CA LEU A 219 -23.04 7.00 -18.00
C LEU A 219 -23.51 7.62 -19.32
N VAL A 220 -24.75 8.14 -19.38
CA VAL A 220 -25.25 8.87 -20.55
C VAL A 220 -24.43 10.16 -20.79
N ALA A 221 -24.11 10.91 -19.72
CA ALA A 221 -23.24 12.08 -19.82
C ALA A 221 -21.83 11.73 -20.32
N LEU A 222 -21.29 10.53 -20.03
CA LEU A 222 -20.02 10.07 -20.61
C LEU A 222 -20.14 9.74 -22.10
N GLN A 223 -21.22 9.10 -22.52
CA GLN A 223 -21.47 8.79 -23.93
C GLN A 223 -21.63 10.06 -24.78
N GLU A 224 -22.11 11.15 -24.18
CA GLU A 224 -22.15 12.51 -24.75
C GLU A 224 -20.84 13.30 -24.59
N GLY A 225 -19.78 12.73 -24.02
CA GLY A 225 -18.50 13.40 -23.78
C GLY A 225 -18.51 14.47 -22.68
N ARG A 226 -19.62 14.63 -21.94
CA ARG A 226 -19.81 15.63 -20.86
C ARG A 226 -19.18 15.18 -19.54
N VAL A 227 -17.88 14.85 -19.57
CA VAL A 227 -17.09 14.32 -18.44
C VAL A 227 -17.31 15.05 -17.12
N SER A 228 -17.31 16.39 -17.12
CA SER A 228 -17.52 17.19 -15.90
C SER A 228 -18.90 17.00 -15.27
N ALA A 229 -19.94 16.79 -16.08
CA ALA A 229 -21.28 16.49 -15.60
C ALA A 229 -21.39 15.04 -15.11
N ALA A 230 -20.76 14.10 -15.82
CA ALA A 230 -20.67 12.71 -15.38
C ALA A 230 -19.98 12.57 -14.01
N LEU A 231 -18.87 13.27 -13.78
CA LEU A 231 -18.20 13.27 -12.47
C LEU A 231 -19.09 13.82 -11.35
N ALA A 232 -19.82 14.91 -11.59
CA ALA A 232 -20.75 15.46 -10.61
C ALA A 232 -21.94 14.52 -10.30
N ASP A 233 -22.42 13.78 -11.30
CA ASP A 233 -23.46 12.76 -11.10
C ASP A 233 -22.92 11.48 -10.43
N LEU A 234 -21.67 11.08 -10.71
CA LEU A 234 -21.00 9.98 -10.01
C LEU A 234 -20.74 10.31 -8.54
N ASP A 235 -20.23 11.51 -8.26
CA ASP A 235 -20.05 11.99 -6.87
C ASP A 235 -21.40 12.00 -6.13
N ARG A 236 -22.48 12.49 -6.77
CA ARG A 236 -23.84 12.44 -6.17
C ARG A 236 -24.36 11.01 -6.00
N ALA A 237 -24.11 10.09 -6.92
CA ALA A 237 -24.50 8.68 -6.75
C ALA A 237 -23.82 8.08 -5.51
N LEU A 238 -22.57 8.44 -5.26
CA LEU A 238 -21.78 8.02 -4.09
C LEU A 238 -22.14 8.78 -2.79
N GLU A 239 -22.71 9.99 -2.87
CA GLU A 239 -23.34 10.68 -1.72
C GLU A 239 -24.63 9.95 -1.28
N ILE A 240 -25.38 9.38 -2.21
CA ILE A 240 -26.66 8.69 -1.94
C ILE A 240 -26.43 7.24 -1.49
N ASP A 241 -25.57 6.49 -2.20
CA ASP A 241 -25.13 5.15 -1.81
C ASP A 241 -23.60 5.02 -1.88
N PRO A 242 -22.89 5.23 -0.75
CA PRO A 242 -21.44 5.04 -0.66
C PRO A 242 -20.96 3.61 -0.98
N ARG A 243 -21.86 2.61 -1.02
CA ARG A 243 -21.54 1.21 -1.36
C ARG A 243 -21.84 0.84 -2.83
N ASN A 244 -22.28 1.78 -3.68
CA ASN A 244 -22.39 1.54 -5.11
C ASN A 244 -20.98 1.38 -5.73
N GLU A 245 -20.54 0.14 -5.88
CA GLU A 245 -19.21 -0.21 -6.39
C GLU A 245 -19.04 0.21 -7.86
N ALA A 246 -20.07 0.08 -8.70
CA ALA A 246 -20.01 0.44 -10.12
C ALA A 246 -19.75 1.95 -10.28
N ALA A 247 -20.54 2.79 -9.62
CA ALA A 247 -20.33 4.24 -9.59
C ALA A 247 -18.94 4.61 -9.03
N ARG A 248 -18.46 3.88 -8.01
CA ARG A 248 -17.13 4.08 -7.42
C ARG A 248 -16.00 3.75 -8.40
N GLN A 249 -16.08 2.62 -9.09
CA GLN A 249 -15.08 2.23 -10.09
C GLN A 249 -15.06 3.22 -11.26
N THR A 250 -16.22 3.59 -11.82
CA THR A 250 -16.31 4.59 -12.90
C THR A 250 -15.78 5.96 -12.46
N ASN A 251 -16.12 6.43 -11.26
CA ASN A 251 -15.62 7.69 -10.71
C ASN A 251 -14.09 7.69 -10.61
N ILE A 252 -13.49 6.66 -9.99
CA ILE A 252 -12.05 6.57 -9.80
C ILE A 252 -11.32 6.48 -11.15
N SER A 253 -11.73 5.60 -12.07
CA SER A 253 -11.09 5.48 -13.39
C SER A 253 -11.14 6.79 -14.17
N LEU A 254 -12.30 7.44 -14.21
CA LEU A 254 -12.51 8.69 -14.93
C LEU A 254 -11.68 9.85 -14.34
N LEU A 255 -11.51 9.90 -13.01
CA LEU A 255 -10.63 10.87 -12.36
C LEU A 255 -9.15 10.63 -12.73
N LEU A 256 -8.72 9.37 -12.87
CA LEU A 256 -7.34 9.03 -13.29
C LEU A 256 -7.09 9.36 -14.77
N GLU A 257 -8.01 9.00 -15.66
CA GLU A 257 -7.96 9.33 -17.08
C GLU A 257 -7.85 10.85 -17.32
N ASN A 258 -8.60 11.64 -16.53
CA ASN A 258 -8.59 13.10 -16.57
C ASN A 258 -7.48 13.72 -15.69
N LYS A 259 -6.52 12.93 -15.19
CA LYS A 259 -5.36 13.34 -14.37
C LYS A 259 -5.73 14.13 -13.10
N ARG A 260 -6.95 13.97 -12.59
CA ARG A 260 -7.46 14.59 -11.35
C ARG A 260 -6.97 13.82 -10.12
N ASN A 261 -5.66 13.65 -10.01
CA ASN A 261 -5.03 12.71 -9.08
C ASN A 261 -5.34 13.02 -7.60
N ASP A 262 -5.55 14.28 -7.21
CA ASP A 262 -5.97 14.64 -5.83
C ASP A 262 -7.40 14.19 -5.50
N ASP A 263 -8.30 14.22 -6.49
CA ASP A 263 -9.67 13.76 -6.33
C ASP A 263 -9.71 12.23 -6.29
N ALA A 264 -8.95 11.57 -7.18
CA ALA A 264 -8.78 10.12 -7.16
C ALA A 264 -8.21 9.64 -5.81
N ILE A 265 -7.19 10.32 -5.26
CA ILE A 265 -6.64 10.00 -3.92
C ILE A 265 -7.72 10.10 -2.82
N ARG A 266 -8.62 11.10 -2.87
CA ARG A 266 -9.72 11.18 -1.90
C ARG A 266 -10.73 10.05 -2.08
N GLN A 267 -11.15 9.77 -3.31
CA GLN A 267 -12.15 8.73 -3.59
C GLN A 267 -11.63 7.31 -3.33
N LEU A 268 -10.34 7.05 -3.56
CA LEU A 268 -9.65 5.82 -3.18
C LEU A 268 -9.53 5.64 -1.66
N ARG A 269 -9.26 6.72 -0.90
CA ARG A 269 -9.27 6.68 0.58
C ARG A 269 -10.68 6.38 1.12
N LEU A 270 -11.72 6.99 0.53
CA LEU A 270 -13.11 6.70 0.89
C LEU A 270 -13.49 5.25 0.53
N ALA A 271 -13.03 4.72 -0.60
CA ALA A 271 -13.25 3.33 -1.00
C ALA A 271 -12.69 2.34 0.05
N LEU A 272 -11.42 2.50 0.42
CA LEU A 272 -10.73 1.61 1.36
C LEU A 272 -11.21 1.79 2.81
N GLY A 273 -11.76 2.97 3.16
CA GLY A 273 -12.44 3.20 4.43
C GLY A 273 -13.83 2.54 4.52
N ILE A 274 -14.44 2.15 3.40
CA ILE A 274 -15.74 1.47 3.33
C ILE A 274 -15.58 -0.05 3.21
N ASP A 275 -14.63 -0.50 2.38
CA ASP A 275 -14.13 -1.89 2.39
C ASP A 275 -12.60 -1.93 2.15
N PRO A 276 -11.80 -2.25 3.17
CA PRO A 276 -10.36 -2.45 3.05
C PRO A 276 -9.93 -3.61 2.15
N ARG A 277 -10.83 -4.54 1.78
CA ARG A 277 -10.51 -5.80 1.06
C ARG A 277 -10.25 -5.62 -0.44
N GLN A 278 -9.88 -4.41 -0.86
CA GLN A 278 -9.66 -4.04 -2.25
C GLN A 278 -8.16 -3.74 -2.51
N PRO A 279 -7.26 -4.75 -2.48
CA PRO A 279 -5.82 -4.54 -2.58
C PRO A 279 -5.38 -3.86 -3.89
N GLY A 280 -6.15 -4.04 -4.98
CA GLY A 280 -5.93 -3.29 -6.23
C GLY A 280 -6.09 -1.78 -6.06
N LEU A 281 -7.14 -1.33 -5.37
CA LEU A 281 -7.33 0.11 -5.07
C LEU A 281 -6.25 0.64 -4.12
N ALA A 282 -5.82 -0.18 -3.15
CA ALA A 282 -4.71 0.19 -2.26
C ALA A 282 -3.38 0.38 -3.04
N MET A 283 -3.09 -0.47 -4.02
CA MET A 283 -1.93 -0.30 -4.90
C MET A 283 -2.01 0.96 -5.76
N VAL A 284 -3.18 1.26 -6.34
CA VAL A 284 -3.39 2.50 -7.10
C VAL A 284 -3.20 3.73 -6.20
N LEU A 285 -3.82 3.73 -5.01
CA LEU A 285 -3.68 4.81 -4.03
C LEU A 285 -2.23 5.01 -3.59
N ALA A 286 -1.51 3.93 -3.27
CA ALA A 286 -0.11 3.99 -2.87
C ALA A 286 0.78 4.48 -4.02
N ARG A 287 0.51 4.13 -5.29
CA ARG A 287 1.22 4.67 -6.46
C ARG A 287 1.08 6.19 -6.59
N LEU A 288 -0.16 6.70 -6.53
CA LEU A 288 -0.43 8.14 -6.58
C LEU A 288 0.18 8.90 -5.38
N GLN A 289 0.26 8.23 -4.22
CA GLN A 289 0.96 8.77 -3.06
C GLN A 289 2.48 8.80 -3.26
N LEU A 290 3.10 7.79 -3.87
CA LEU A 290 4.55 7.79 -4.21
C LEU A 290 4.95 8.89 -5.20
N GLU A 291 4.03 9.28 -6.09
CA GLU A 291 4.20 10.40 -7.03
C GLU A 291 4.14 11.77 -6.31
N LYS A 292 3.44 11.85 -5.17
CA LYS A 292 3.19 13.09 -4.42
C LYS A 292 3.84 13.17 -3.04
N GLY A 293 4.73 12.23 -2.69
CA GLY A 293 5.38 12.17 -1.38
C GLY A 293 4.45 11.79 -0.21
N GLY A 294 3.29 11.18 -0.49
CA GLY A 294 2.31 10.75 0.50
C GLY A 294 2.63 9.40 1.18
N PRO A 295 1.79 8.97 2.14
CA PRO A 295 2.05 7.81 3.03
C PRO A 295 1.79 6.44 2.37
N ALA A 296 2.44 6.19 1.24
CA ALA A 296 2.22 4.99 0.42
C ALA A 296 2.46 3.68 1.20
N LEU A 297 3.48 3.66 2.08
CA LEU A 297 3.79 2.51 2.91
C LEU A 297 2.69 2.21 3.94
N GLU A 298 2.10 3.25 4.55
CA GLU A 298 1.00 3.08 5.52
C GLU A 298 -0.24 2.50 4.83
N THR A 299 -0.57 3.00 3.64
CA THR A 299 -1.65 2.48 2.79
C THR A 299 -1.46 0.99 2.47
N LEU A 300 -0.23 0.56 2.18
CA LEU A 300 0.08 -0.84 1.90
C LEU A 300 0.13 -1.71 3.18
N MET A 301 0.73 -1.21 4.28
CA MET A 301 0.76 -1.92 5.56
C MET A 301 -0.64 -2.21 6.10
N THR A 302 -1.55 -1.22 6.04
CA THR A 302 -2.92 -1.33 6.57
C THR A 302 -3.82 -2.27 5.76
N THR A 303 -3.54 -2.48 4.46
CA THR A 303 -4.35 -3.36 3.59
C THR A 303 -3.67 -4.69 3.23
N LEU A 304 -2.41 -4.89 3.63
CA LEU A 304 -1.66 -6.14 3.51
C LEU A 304 -2.40 -7.39 4.03
N PRO A 305 -3.18 -7.37 5.13
CA PRO A 305 -3.94 -8.54 5.58
C PRO A 305 -4.93 -9.10 4.56
N TYR A 306 -5.34 -8.29 3.58
CA TYR A 306 -6.25 -8.68 2.49
C TYR A 306 -5.51 -8.97 1.18
N ALA A 307 -4.18 -8.88 1.18
CA ALA A 307 -3.31 -9.01 0.02
C ALA A 307 -2.31 -10.18 0.12
N GLY A 308 -2.38 -11.02 1.16
CA GLY A 308 -1.36 -12.03 1.49
C GLY A 308 -0.96 -12.96 0.32
N ASN A 309 -1.91 -13.33 -0.54
CA ASN A 309 -1.69 -14.18 -1.72
C ASN A 309 -1.51 -13.39 -3.05
N ASN A 310 -1.21 -12.09 -2.99
CA ASN A 310 -0.98 -11.25 -4.16
C ASN A 310 0.52 -10.92 -4.31
N ALA A 311 1.18 -11.62 -5.23
CA ALA A 311 2.62 -11.51 -5.46
C ALA A 311 3.06 -10.10 -5.88
N GLU A 312 2.33 -9.46 -6.78
CA GLU A 312 2.59 -8.09 -7.27
C GLU A 312 2.46 -7.07 -6.12
N TYR A 313 1.50 -7.28 -5.21
CA TYR A 313 1.34 -6.44 -4.01
C TYR A 313 2.56 -6.54 -3.08
N GLN A 314 3.04 -7.76 -2.80
CA GLN A 314 4.24 -7.97 -1.98
C GLN A 314 5.48 -7.34 -2.63
N ALA A 315 5.65 -7.48 -3.95
CA ALA A 315 6.76 -6.89 -4.68
C ALA A 315 6.69 -5.35 -4.75
N PHE A 316 5.49 -4.77 -4.90
CA PHE A 316 5.31 -3.33 -4.89
C PHE A 316 5.60 -2.73 -3.51
N LEU A 317 5.14 -3.39 -2.44
CA LEU A 317 5.48 -3.06 -1.06
C LEU A 317 7.00 -3.13 -0.80
N ALA A 318 7.67 -4.18 -1.29
CA ALA A 318 9.12 -4.29 -1.24
C ALA A 318 9.82 -3.11 -1.96
N GLY A 319 9.33 -2.71 -3.13
CA GLY A 319 9.83 -1.54 -3.87
C GLY A 319 9.61 -0.21 -3.12
N VAL A 320 8.52 -0.07 -2.36
CA VAL A 320 8.29 1.10 -1.48
C VAL A 320 9.30 1.12 -0.34
N LEU A 321 9.55 -0.02 0.31
CA LEU A 321 10.53 -0.15 1.39
C LEU A 321 11.96 0.11 0.88
N GLN A 322 12.33 -0.43 -0.29
CA GLN A 322 13.63 -0.19 -0.92
C GLN A 322 13.84 1.30 -1.26
N ARG A 323 12.80 2.01 -1.73
CA ARG A 323 12.85 3.48 -1.92
C ARG A 323 13.07 4.23 -0.60
N GLN A 324 12.60 3.69 0.52
CA GLN A 324 12.83 4.24 1.87
C GLN A 324 14.13 3.73 2.53
N GLN A 325 15.01 3.04 1.80
CA GLN A 325 16.23 2.41 2.31
C GLN A 325 16.02 1.31 3.38
N ARG A 326 14.80 0.79 3.51
CA ARG A 326 14.43 -0.28 4.45
C ARG A 326 14.70 -1.66 3.85
N HIS A 327 15.97 -1.88 3.50
CA HIS A 327 16.42 -2.98 2.63
C HIS A 327 16.20 -4.38 3.23
N THR A 328 16.44 -4.56 4.53
CA THR A 328 16.20 -5.83 5.24
C THR A 328 14.73 -6.28 5.15
N GLU A 329 13.79 -5.33 5.24
CA GLU A 329 12.35 -5.59 5.11
C GLU A 329 11.95 -5.78 3.64
N ALA A 330 12.46 -4.95 2.73
CA ALA A 330 12.26 -5.11 1.29
C ALA A 330 12.68 -6.52 0.83
N ALA A 331 13.79 -7.03 1.33
CA ALA A 331 14.26 -8.39 1.05
C ALA A 331 13.37 -9.50 1.63
N GLN A 332 12.53 -9.23 2.65
CA GLN A 332 11.51 -10.18 3.12
C GLN A 332 10.31 -10.19 2.17
N TYR A 333 9.79 -9.02 1.80
CA TYR A 333 8.64 -8.90 0.92
C TYR A 333 8.93 -9.32 -0.53
N TYR A 334 10.15 -9.09 -1.05
CA TYR A 334 10.56 -9.66 -2.34
C TYR A 334 10.63 -11.19 -2.30
N ARG A 335 11.15 -11.79 -1.21
CA ARG A 335 11.11 -13.26 -1.04
C ARG A 335 9.67 -13.79 -1.03
N ALA A 336 8.75 -13.11 -0.34
CA ALA A 336 7.33 -13.47 -0.30
C ALA A 336 6.62 -13.30 -1.67
N ALA A 337 7.01 -12.31 -2.48
CA ALA A 337 6.53 -12.21 -3.85
C ALA A 337 7.06 -13.38 -4.72
N LEU A 338 8.33 -13.75 -4.53
CA LEU A 338 9.01 -14.79 -5.29
C LEU A 338 8.61 -16.23 -4.90
N THR A 339 8.04 -16.48 -3.72
CA THR A 339 7.40 -17.78 -3.46
C THR A 339 6.13 -17.98 -4.29
N LEU A 340 5.44 -16.90 -4.65
CA LEU A 340 4.21 -16.91 -5.44
C LEU A 340 4.48 -16.84 -6.96
N ALA A 341 5.49 -16.09 -7.41
CA ALA A 341 5.94 -16.08 -8.81
C ALA A 341 7.47 -16.18 -8.94
N PRO A 342 8.06 -17.38 -8.79
CA PRO A 342 9.52 -17.58 -8.74
C PRO A 342 10.27 -17.29 -10.04
N GLN A 343 9.57 -16.99 -11.13
CA GLN A 343 10.16 -16.67 -12.44
C GLN A 343 10.31 -15.15 -12.69
N ASN A 344 9.89 -14.27 -11.77
CA ASN A 344 9.94 -12.83 -12.01
C ASN A 344 11.36 -12.24 -11.79
N GLY A 345 12.07 -12.00 -12.90
CA GLY A 345 13.42 -11.43 -12.89
C GLY A 345 13.54 -10.04 -12.27
N VAL A 346 12.53 -9.19 -12.42
CA VAL A 346 12.54 -7.83 -11.86
C VAL A 346 12.51 -7.88 -10.34
N TRP A 347 11.80 -8.85 -9.76
CA TRP A 347 11.75 -9.05 -8.31
C TRP A 347 12.99 -9.76 -7.77
N TRP A 348 13.59 -10.70 -8.51
CA TRP A 348 14.91 -11.24 -8.19
C TRP A 348 16.00 -10.15 -8.19
N MET A 349 15.94 -9.22 -9.16
CA MET A 349 16.84 -8.07 -9.21
C MET A 349 16.60 -7.11 -8.03
N GLY A 350 15.36 -6.82 -7.67
CA GLY A 350 15.02 -6.02 -6.48
C GLY A 350 15.49 -6.66 -5.17
N LEU A 351 15.35 -7.98 -5.05
CA LEU A 351 15.92 -8.75 -3.95
C LEU A 351 17.45 -8.63 -3.90
N GLY A 352 18.13 -8.76 -5.04
CA GLY A 352 19.58 -8.59 -5.15
C GLY A 352 20.08 -7.19 -4.77
N ILE A 353 19.34 -6.14 -5.18
CA ILE A 353 19.62 -4.75 -4.81
C ILE A 353 19.45 -4.55 -3.30
N SER A 354 18.35 -5.03 -2.73
CA SER A 354 18.06 -4.93 -1.29
C SER A 354 19.13 -5.67 -0.47
N LEU A 355 19.45 -6.93 -0.81
CA LEU A 355 20.47 -7.72 -0.11
C LEU A 355 21.88 -7.13 -0.23
N GLN A 356 22.23 -6.55 -1.39
CA GLN A 356 23.52 -5.88 -1.56
C GLN A 356 23.64 -4.63 -0.67
N ALA A 357 22.56 -3.84 -0.57
CA ALA A 357 22.53 -2.66 0.31
C ALA A 357 22.52 -3.03 1.80
N ASP A 358 21.96 -4.19 2.14
CA ASP A 358 21.95 -4.79 3.48
C ASP A 358 23.20 -5.67 3.76
N MET A 359 24.26 -5.54 2.94
CA MET A 359 25.56 -6.26 3.05
C MET A 359 25.51 -7.81 3.01
N HIS A 360 24.38 -8.41 2.66
CA HIS A 360 24.22 -9.86 2.44
C HIS A 360 24.72 -10.24 1.03
N LEU A 361 26.03 -10.10 0.81
CA LEU A 361 26.64 -10.15 -0.53
C LEU A 361 26.53 -11.52 -1.24
N PRO A 362 26.70 -12.68 -0.59
CA PRO A 362 26.51 -13.98 -1.24
C PRO A 362 25.07 -14.22 -1.71
N GLU A 363 24.08 -13.88 -0.87
CA GLU A 363 22.66 -14.01 -1.20
C GLU A 363 22.23 -13.00 -2.27
N ALA A 364 22.81 -11.79 -2.26
CA ALA A 364 22.65 -10.83 -3.35
C ALA A 364 23.17 -11.40 -4.67
N ARG A 365 24.35 -12.04 -4.68
CA ARG A 365 24.93 -12.68 -5.86
C ARG A 365 24.03 -13.78 -6.43
N GLU A 366 23.47 -14.65 -5.58
CA GLU A 366 22.51 -15.66 -6.02
C GLU A 366 21.20 -15.05 -6.53
N ALA A 367 20.66 -14.02 -5.86
CA ALA A 367 19.46 -13.31 -6.32
C ALA A 367 19.66 -12.65 -7.71
N TYR A 368 20.81 -12.00 -7.93
CA TYR A 368 21.18 -11.50 -9.26
C TYR A 368 21.37 -12.63 -10.29
N ARG A 369 21.97 -13.77 -9.91
CA ARG A 369 22.11 -14.94 -10.80
C ARG A 369 20.74 -15.51 -11.19
N ARG A 370 19.78 -15.56 -10.26
CA ARG A 370 18.38 -15.95 -10.50
C ARG A 370 17.66 -14.97 -11.42
N ALA A 371 17.89 -13.67 -11.24
CA ALA A 371 17.39 -12.65 -12.17
C ALA A 371 17.90 -12.90 -13.59
N ARG A 372 19.22 -13.08 -13.78
CA ARG A 372 19.84 -13.28 -15.11
C ARG A 372 19.26 -14.46 -15.90
N VAL A 373 18.95 -15.57 -15.22
CA VAL A 373 18.42 -16.78 -15.90
C VAL A 373 16.90 -16.77 -16.08
N SER A 374 16.22 -15.67 -15.73
CA SER A 374 14.77 -15.54 -15.88
C SER A 374 14.39 -14.81 -17.18
N ASN A 375 13.34 -15.29 -17.84
CA ASN A 375 12.82 -14.67 -19.05
C ASN A 375 12.08 -13.35 -18.74
N GLY A 376 12.18 -12.38 -19.65
CA GLY A 376 11.42 -11.12 -19.59
C GLY A 376 12.20 -9.88 -19.10
N LEU A 377 13.49 -10.01 -18.78
CA LEU A 377 14.37 -8.86 -18.56
C LEU A 377 14.86 -8.26 -19.88
N SER A 378 14.90 -6.93 -19.97
CA SER A 378 15.46 -6.22 -21.13
C SER A 378 17.00 -6.31 -21.15
N PRO A 379 17.66 -6.09 -22.31
CA PRO A 379 19.13 -6.18 -22.42
C PRO A 379 19.88 -5.24 -21.46
N GLU A 380 19.32 -4.07 -21.16
CA GLU A 380 19.90 -3.08 -20.26
C GLU A 380 19.89 -3.56 -18.81
N LEU A 381 18.82 -4.26 -18.41
CA LEU A 381 18.72 -4.88 -17.08
C LEU A 381 19.64 -6.10 -16.96
N GLN A 382 19.78 -6.90 -18.02
CA GLN A 382 20.75 -8.01 -18.07
C GLN A 382 22.18 -7.48 -17.92
N ALA A 383 22.56 -6.46 -18.70
CA ALA A 383 23.87 -5.81 -18.61
C ALA A 383 24.10 -5.04 -17.29
N PHE A 384 23.05 -4.65 -16.56
CA PHE A 384 23.16 -4.18 -15.17
C PHE A 384 23.44 -5.35 -14.21
N ILE A 385 22.70 -6.45 -14.33
CA ILE A 385 22.81 -7.64 -13.48
C ILE A 385 24.18 -8.31 -13.61
N ASP A 386 24.72 -8.47 -14.83
CA ASP A 386 26.04 -9.09 -15.03
C ASP A 386 27.16 -8.28 -14.36
N ARG A 387 27.21 -6.96 -14.58
CA ARG A 387 28.13 -6.05 -13.88
C ARG A 387 27.97 -6.11 -12.35
N LYS A 388 26.75 -6.34 -11.85
CA LYS A 388 26.50 -6.56 -10.41
C LYS A 388 27.09 -7.87 -9.91
N ILE A 389 26.91 -8.98 -10.64
CA ILE A 389 27.49 -10.29 -10.30
C ILE A 389 29.03 -10.23 -10.32
N GLU A 390 29.62 -9.52 -11.27
CA GLU A 390 31.07 -9.29 -11.36
C GLU A 390 31.59 -8.41 -10.20
N SER A 391 30.84 -7.38 -9.80
CA SER A 391 31.24 -6.46 -8.71
C SER A 391 31.17 -7.05 -7.29
N LEU A 392 30.56 -8.22 -7.12
CA LEU A 392 30.39 -8.88 -5.82
C LEU A 392 31.53 -9.88 -5.56
N PRO A 393 31.90 -10.13 -4.29
CA PRO A 393 32.84 -11.19 -3.94
C PRO A 393 32.29 -12.58 -4.30
N HIS A 394 33.22 -13.54 -4.46
CA HIS A 394 32.93 -14.94 -4.80
C HIS A 394 32.41 -15.74 -3.60
#